data_AF-A0A1C6ZVX0-F1
#
_entry.id   AF-A0A1C6ZVX0-F1
#
_cell.length_a   1.000
_cell.length_b   1.000
_cell.length_c   1.000
_cell.angle_alpha   90.00
_cell.angle_beta   90.00
_cell.angle_gamma   90.00
#
_symmetry.space_group_name_H-M   'P 1'
#
loop_
_entity.id
_entity.type
_entity.pdbx_description
1 polymer ?
#
loop_
_entity_poly.entity_id
_entity_poly.type
_entity_poly.pdbx_seq_one_letter_code
_entity_poly.pdbx_strand_id
1 'polypeptide(L)' 'MLVMLNAPSENNFHSTDIYFAKLPEAYAIFDPIVDVMPVIPVFFLLLAFVWQAAVSFR' A
#
# COMPACT_ATOMS: atom_id res chain seq x y z
N MET A 1 -7.00 10.95 -45.40
CA MET A 1 -7.54 11.88 -44.39
C MET A 1 -7.19 11.33 -43.02
N LEU A 2 -6.00 11.70 -42.55
CA LEU A 2 -5.48 11.40 -41.21
C LEU A 2 -6.23 12.25 -40.18
N VAL A 3 -7.41 11.81 -39.78
CA VAL A 3 -8.18 12.47 -38.73
C VAL A 3 -8.73 11.38 -37.84
N MET A 4 -7.90 10.90 -36.91
CA MET A 4 -8.25 10.25 -35.63
C MET A 4 -6.95 10.02 -34.81
N LEU A 5 -6.03 10.99 -34.83
CA LEU A 5 -4.74 10.96 -34.12
C LEU A 5 -4.72 12.05 -33.05
N ASN A 6 -5.75 12.10 -32.19
CA ASN A 6 -5.77 13.00 -31.03
C ASN A 6 -6.71 12.50 -29.92
N ALA A 7 -6.50 11.28 -29.42
CA ALA A 7 -7.03 10.93 -28.11
C ALA A 7 -6.18 11.71 -27.07
N PRO A 8 -6.77 12.60 -26.25
CA PRO A 8 -6.03 13.19 -25.14
C PRO A 8 -5.55 12.03 -24.26
N SER A 9 -4.27 12.05 -23.89
CA SER A 9 -3.69 11.13 -22.92
C SER A 9 -4.52 11.18 -21.65
N GLU A 10 -5.48 10.27 -21.50
CA GLU A 10 -6.16 10.05 -20.23
C GLU A 10 -5.10 9.51 -19.27
N ASN A 11 -4.54 10.42 -18.49
CA ASN A 11 -3.89 10.11 -17.22
C ASN A 11 -4.97 9.60 -16.26
N ASN A 12 -5.49 8.40 -16.55
CA ASN A 12 -6.23 7.57 -15.62
C ASN A 12 -5.24 7.17 -14.52
N PHE A 13 -4.99 8.09 -13.59
CA PHE A 13 -4.33 7.77 -12.33
C PHE A 13 -5.30 6.85 -11.61
N HIS A 14 -5.18 5.55 -11.88
CA HIS A 14 -5.95 4.51 -11.25
C HIS A 14 -5.63 4.61 -9.76
N SER A 15 -6.54 5.26 -9.03
CA SER A 15 -6.57 5.20 -7.59
C SER A 15 -6.86 3.74 -7.30
N THR A 16 -5.82 2.95 -7.07
CA THR A 16 -5.93 1.60 -6.55
C THR A 16 -6.47 1.76 -5.14
N ASP A 17 -7.78 1.93 -5.03
CA ASP A 17 -8.48 1.89 -3.77
C ASP A 17 -8.27 0.46 -3.22
N ILE A 18 -7.45 0.35 -2.18
CA ILE A 18 -7.18 -0.92 -1.51
C ILE A 18 -8.42 -1.24 -0.67
N TYR A 19 -9.43 -1.85 -1.28
CA TYR A 19 -10.61 -2.33 -0.56
C TYR A 19 -10.28 -3.66 0.12
N PHE A 20 -10.16 -3.65 1.46
CA PHE A 20 -10.16 -4.88 2.24
C PHE A 20 -11.57 -5.46 2.26
N ALA A 21 -11.68 -6.75 1.95
CA ALA A 21 -12.95 -7.46 2.12
C ALA A 21 -13.31 -7.50 3.61
N LYS A 22 -14.61 -7.38 3.91
CA LYS A 22 -15.13 -7.55 5.28
C LYS A 22 -14.67 -8.90 5.85
N LEU A 23 -14.16 -8.89 7.07
CA LEU A 23 -13.85 -10.12 7.78
C LEU A 23 -15.14 -10.89 8.11
N PRO A 24 -15.07 -12.21 8.28
CA PRO A 24 -16.19 -12.98 8.81
C PRO A 24 -16.61 -12.45 10.20
N GLU A 25 -17.88 -12.62 10.58
CA GLU A 25 -18.46 -12.00 11.78
C GLU A 25 -17.69 -12.30 13.08
N ALA A 26 -17.16 -13.52 13.23
CA ALA A 26 -16.33 -13.90 14.38
C ALA A 26 -15.00 -13.13 14.49
N TYR A 27 -14.54 -12.50 13.40
CA TYR A 27 -13.29 -11.75 13.31
C TYR A 27 -13.49 -10.23 13.19
N ALA A 28 -14.73 -9.74 13.19
CA ALA A 28 -15.03 -8.31 13.03
C ALA A 28 -14.36 -7.42 14.10
N ILE A 29 -14.08 -7.97 15.28
CA ILE A 29 -13.35 -7.27 16.36
C ILE A 29 -11.91 -6.93 15.92
N PHE A 30 -11.34 -7.67 14.96
CA PHE A 30 -9.98 -7.48 14.44
C PHE A 30 -9.92 -6.60 13.18
N ASP A 31 -11.05 -6.07 12.69
CA ASP A 31 -11.08 -5.14 11.56
C ASP A 31 -10.02 -4.02 11.70
N PRO A 32 -9.89 -3.34 12.87
CA PRO A 32 -8.90 -2.27 13.02
C PRO A 32 -7.44 -2.74 12.89
N ILE A 33 -7.14 -4.01 13.18
CA ILE A 33 -5.79 -4.57 13.05
C ILE A 33 -5.48 -4.86 11.58
N VAL A 34 -6.46 -5.40 10.86
CA VAL A 34 -6.32 -5.72 9.44
C VAL A 34 -6.15 -4.45 8.61
N ASP A 35 -6.81 -3.36 8.98
CA ASP A 35 -6.64 -2.04 8.35
C ASP A 35 -5.19 -1.51 8.44
N VAL A 36 -4.46 -1.88 9.50
CA VAL A 36 -3.06 -1.45 9.72
C VAL A 36 -2.05 -2.44 9.12
N MET A 37 -2.42 -3.71 8.93
CA MET A 37 -1.54 -4.77 8.40
C MET A 37 -0.75 -4.39 7.12
N PRO A 38 -1.28 -3.64 6.15
CA PRO A 38 -0.56 -3.27 4.93
C PRO A 38 0.70 -2.43 5.17
N VAL A 39 0.84 -1.80 6.35
CA VAL A 39 2.01 -0.99 6.70
C VAL A 39 3.21 -1.84 7.14
N ILE A 40 3.01 -3.12 7.47
CA ILE A 40 4.05 -4.03 8.00
C ILE A 40 5.33 -4.06 7.14
N PRO A 41 5.28 -4.13 5.79
CA PRO A 41 6.49 -4.09 4.96
C PRO A 41 7.34 -2.83 5.18
N VAL A 42 6.71 -1.68 5.44
CA VAL A 42 7.42 -0.42 5.74
C VAL A 42 8.12 -0.53 7.10
N PHE A 43 7.48 -1.16 8.10
CA PHE A 43 8.13 -1.38 9.39
C PHE A 43 9.36 -2.28 9.29
N PHE A 44 9.38 -3.29 8.41
CA PHE A 44 10.59 -4.09 8.19
C PHE A 44 11.73 -3.28 7.57
N LEU A 45 11.42 -2.38 6.63
CA LEU A 45 12.40 -1.44 6.09
C LEU A 45 12.95 -0.53 7.20
N LEU A 46 12.08 0.07 8.00
CA LEU A 46 12.49 0.93 9.13
C LEU A 46 13.30 0.15 10.17
N LEU A 47 12.92 -1.10 10.44
CA LEU A 47 13.64 -1.97 11.35
C LEU A 47 15.07 -2.24 10.87
N ALA A 48 15.32 -2.31 9.57
CA ALA A 48 16.69 -2.45 9.05
C ALA A 48 17.56 -1.23 9.43
N PHE A 49 17.01 -0.01 9.41
CA PHE A 49 17.71 1.19 9.86
C PHE A 49 17.88 1.24 11.38
N VAL A 50 16.86 0.81 12.13
CA VAL A 50 16.96 0.69 13.61
C VAL A 50 18.06 -0.31 13.98
N TRP A 51 18.09 -1.46 13.30
CA TRP A 51 19.12 -2.47 13.50
C TRP A 51 20.51 -1.93 13.16
N GLN A 52 20.66 -1.28 12.00
CA GLN A 52 21.92 -0.67 11.60
C GLN A 52 22.38 0.42 12.58
N ALA A 53 21.46 1.28 13.05
CA ALA A 53 21.76 2.28 14.07
C ALA A 53 22.22 1.65 15.40
N ALA A 54 21.61 0.54 15.82
CA ALA A 54 22.00 -0.20 17.02
C ALA A 54 23.40 -0.82 16.92
N VAL A 55 23.89 -1.06 15.70
CA VAL A 55 25.26 -1.53 15.43
C VAL A 55 26.20 -0.42 14.95
N SER A 56 25.79 0.85 15.06
CA SER A 56 26.56 2.04 14.67
C SER A 56 26.86 2.15 13.17
N PHE A 57 26.01 1.59 12.30
CA PHE A 57 26.19 1.59 10.83
C PHE A 57 27.57 1.06 10.40
N ARG A 58 28.03 0.01 11.07
CA ARG A 58 29.26 -0.72 10.71
C ARG A 58 29.01 -1.75 9.61
#